data_AF-A0A9X0HUH2-F1
#
_entry.id   AF-A0A9X0HUH2-F1
#
_cell.length_a   1.000
_cell.length_b   1.000
_cell.length_c   1.000
_cell.angle_alpha   90.00
_cell.angle_beta   90.00
_cell.angle_gamma   90.00
#
_symmetry.space_group_name_H-M   'P 1'
#
loop_
_entity.id
_entity.type
_entity.pdbx_description
1 polymer ?
#
loop_
_entity_poly.entity_id
_entity_poly.type
_entity_poly.pdbx_seq_one_letter_code
_entity_poly.pdbx_strand_id
1 'polypeptide(L)'
;MAALSTFAVISAAPAQADEATYLKELLPSYTHLTAAQLLAEGYRVCQAERSGTNSPEAVKMVYRDLGVSLTAAGDIVRAAVVHLGC
;
A
#
# COMPACT_ATOMS: atom_id res chain seq x y z
N MET A 1 -41.52 -1.24 19.20
CA MET A 1 -40.12 -1.69 19.34
C MET A 1 -39.48 -1.67 17.97
N ALA A 2 -38.66 -0.66 17.67
CA ALA A 2 -38.00 -0.50 16.37
C ALA A 2 -36.60 -1.13 16.46
N ALA A 3 -36.34 -2.14 15.64
CA ALA A 3 -35.08 -2.87 15.61
C ALA A 3 -34.01 -2.05 14.89
N LEU A 4 -32.89 -1.79 15.56
CA LEU A 4 -31.70 -1.17 14.99
C LEU A 4 -30.84 -2.29 14.39
N SER A 5 -30.79 -2.40 13.06
CA SER A 5 -29.90 -3.33 12.36
C SER A 5 -28.51 -2.71 12.22
N THR A 6 -27.57 -3.15 13.04
CA THR A 6 -26.15 -2.78 12.94
C THR A 6 -25.51 -3.56 11.78
N PHE A 7 -25.20 -2.88 10.67
CA PHE A 7 -24.41 -3.47 9.59
C PHE A 7 -22.95 -3.53 10.04
N ALA A 8 -22.48 -4.71 10.46
CA ALA A 8 -21.07 -4.97 10.68
C ALA A 8 -20.36 -5.06 9.32
N VAL A 9 -19.56 -4.06 8.97
CA VAL A 9 -18.63 -4.15 7.84
C VAL A 9 -17.50 -5.10 8.25
N ILE A 10 -17.56 -6.34 7.77
CA ILE A 10 -16.46 -7.30 7.88
C ILE A 10 -15.41 -6.84 6.88
N SER A 11 -14.47 -6.01 7.33
CA SER A 11 -13.24 -5.72 6.59
C SER A 11 -12.40 -6.99 6.59
N ALA A 12 -12.53 -7.81 5.55
CA ALA A 12 -11.61 -8.90 5.30
C ALA A 12 -10.20 -8.29 5.17
N ALA A 13 -9.35 -8.50 6.19
CA ALA A 13 -7.94 -8.22 6.04
C ALA A 13 -7.45 -8.97 4.78
N PRO A 14 -6.67 -8.33 3.90
CA PRO A 14 -6.14 -9.01 2.72
C PRO A 14 -5.41 -10.27 3.22
N ALA A 15 -5.89 -11.44 2.80
CA ALA A 15 -5.54 -12.73 3.42
C ALA A 15 -4.06 -13.15 3.24
N GLN A 16 -3.20 -12.26 2.74
CA GLN A 16 -1.75 -12.46 2.56
C GLN A 16 -0.89 -11.19 2.76
N ALA A 17 -1.42 -10.07 3.28
CA ALA A 17 -0.55 -8.90 3.47
C ALA A 17 0.49 -9.15 4.57
N ASP A 18 1.76 -9.25 4.18
CA ASP A 18 2.93 -9.30 5.04
C ASP A 18 3.52 -7.89 5.18
N GLU A 19 2.84 -7.08 6.00
CA GLU A 19 3.27 -5.73 6.35
C GLU A 19 4.68 -5.70 6.96
N ALA A 20 5.04 -6.73 7.72
CA ALA A 20 6.33 -6.81 8.40
C ALA A 20 7.48 -6.96 7.40
N THR A 21 7.34 -7.87 6.42
CA THR A 21 8.34 -8.05 5.37
C THR A 21 8.40 -6.84 4.43
N TYR A 22 7.25 -6.27 4.09
CA TYR A 22 7.17 -5.01 3.33
C TYR A 22 7.97 -3.88 3.98
N LEU A 23 7.76 -3.65 5.28
CA LEU A 23 8.49 -2.61 6.02
C LEU A 23 9.97 -2.95 6.21
N LYS A 24 10.30 -4.22 6.43
CA LYS A 24 11.68 -4.68 6.56
C LYS A 24 12.51 -4.45 5.29
N GLU A 25 11.89 -4.55 4.11
CA GLU A 25 12.56 -4.28 2.83
C GLU A 25 12.81 -2.77 2.62
N LEU A 26 11.85 -1.92 2.99
CA LEU A 26 11.83 -0.51 2.61
C LEU A 26 12.49 0.43 3.64
N LEU A 27 12.22 0.23 4.94
CA LEU A 27 12.71 1.15 5.99
C LEU A 27 14.24 1.32 6.03
N PRO A 28 15.08 0.29 5.77
CA PRO A 28 16.54 0.47 5.77
C PRO A 28 17.03 1.45 4.68
N SER A 29 16.34 1.50 3.54
CA SER A 29 16.73 2.30 2.37
C SER A 29 16.04 3.66 2.33
N TYR A 30 14.84 3.78 2.91
CA TYR A 30 14.02 5.00 2.89
C TYR A 30 13.75 5.51 4.31
N THR A 31 14.82 5.72 5.09
CA THR A 31 14.78 6.12 6.51
C THR A 31 14.11 7.47 6.79
N HIS A 32 13.94 8.30 5.76
CA HIS A 32 13.21 9.57 5.83
C HIS A 32 11.68 9.37 5.82
N LEU A 33 11.20 8.17 5.46
CA LEU A 33 9.80 7.78 5.51
C LEU A 33 9.50 7.02 6.80
N THR A 34 8.29 7.21 7.31
CA THR A 34 7.78 6.43 8.43
C THR A 34 7.14 5.13 7.95
N ALA A 35 7.08 4.14 8.84
CA ALA A 35 6.35 2.89 8.57
C ALA A 35 4.88 3.14 8.16
N ALA A 36 4.23 4.11 8.81
CA ALA A 36 2.86 4.48 8.49
C ALA A 36 2.71 5.07 7.08
N GLN A 37 3.63 5.93 6.64
CA GLN A 37 3.64 6.46 5.27
C GLN A 37 3.82 5.34 4.25
N LEU A 38 4.77 4.44 4.49
CA LEU A 38 5.02 3.31 3.60
C LEU A 38 3.80 2.38 3.50
N LEU A 39 3.17 2.02 4.62
CA LEU A 39 1.98 1.15 4.60
C LEU A 39 0.79 1.82 3.94
N ALA A 40 0.52 3.09 4.26
CA ALA A 40 -0.57 3.84 3.65
C ALA A 40 -0.40 3.91 2.13
N GLU A 41 0.82 4.18 1.67
CA GLU A 41 1.11 4.25 0.24
C GLU A 41 1.07 2.86 -0.43
N GLY A 42 1.60 1.82 0.22
CA GLY A 42 1.54 0.45 -0.29
C GLY A 42 0.11 -0.06 -0.48
N TYR A 43 -0.79 0.24 0.46
CA TYR A 43 -2.21 -0.06 0.30
C TYR A 43 -2.89 0.77 -0.78
N ARG A 44 -2.47 2.03 -0.98
CA ARG A 44 -2.94 2.86 -2.09
C ARG A 44 -2.53 2.25 -3.43
N VAL A 45 -1.30 1.75 -3.56
CA VAL A 45 -0.83 1.00 -4.73
C VAL A 45 -1.73 -0.22 -4.98
N CYS A 46 -2.01 -1.04 -3.96
CA CYS A 46 -2.92 -2.18 -4.13
C CYS A 46 -4.31 -1.78 -4.62
N GLN A 47 -4.87 -0.68 -4.09
CA GLN A 47 -6.16 -0.19 -4.54
C GLN A 47 -6.12 0.30 -5.99
N ALA A 48 -5.03 0.96 -6.40
CA ALA A 48 -4.83 1.44 -7.76
C ALA A 48 -4.76 0.27 -8.76
N GLU A 49 -3.95 -0.76 -8.47
CA GLU A 49 -3.82 -1.97 -9.29
C GLU A 49 -5.16 -2.71 -9.42
N ARG A 50 -5.89 -2.90 -8.31
CA ARG A 50 -7.24 -3.49 -8.32
C ARG A 50 -8.25 -2.68 -9.14
N SER A 51 -8.01 -1.39 -9.30
CA SER A 51 -8.83 -0.49 -10.13
C SER A 51 -8.38 -0.45 -11.60
N GLY A 52 -7.39 -1.28 -11.98
CA GLY A 52 -6.87 -1.36 -13.35
C GLY A 52 -5.79 -0.32 -13.68
N THR A 53 -5.22 0.33 -12.67
CA THR A 53 -4.06 1.22 -12.87
C THR A 53 -2.83 0.38 -13.19
N ASN A 54 -2.10 0.75 -14.24
CA ASN A 54 -0.87 0.05 -14.59
C ASN A 54 0.32 0.51 -13.73
N SER A 55 1.36 -0.32 -13.68
CA SER A 55 2.51 -0.07 -12.81
C SER A 55 3.23 1.27 -13.07
N PRO A 56 3.43 1.75 -14.33
CA PRO A 56 4.01 3.08 -14.56
C PRO A 56 3.21 4.24 -13.93
N GLU A 57 1.88 4.18 -13.97
CA GLU A 57 1.03 5.19 -13.33
C GLU A 57 1.04 5.04 -11.80
N ALA A 58 1.06 3.82 -11.28
CA ALA A 58 1.24 3.59 -9.84
C ALA A 58 2.58 4.15 -9.32
N VAL A 59 3.67 4.00 -10.08
CA VAL A 59 4.97 4.60 -9.73
C VAL A 59 4.91 6.12 -9.71
N LYS A 60 4.25 6.74 -10.69
CA LYS A 60 4.06 8.21 -10.69
C LYS A 60 3.21 8.69 -9.52
N MET A 61 2.21 7.91 -9.10
CA MET A 61 1.40 8.19 -7.92
C MET A 61 2.29 8.22 -6.66
N VAL A 62 3.04 7.14 -6.38
CA VAL A 62 3.93 7.07 -5.22
C VAL A 62 5.00 8.18 -5.23
N TYR A 63 5.59 8.44 -6.39
CA TYR A 63 6.55 9.54 -6.58
C TYR A 63 5.97 10.89 -6.12
N ARG A 64 4.72 11.18 -6.49
CA ARG A 64 4.04 12.43 -6.15
C ARG A 64 3.58 12.47 -4.70
N ASP A 65 3.08 11.36 -4.18
CA ASP A 65 2.47 11.27 -2.85
C ASP A 65 3.52 11.33 -1.73
N LEU A 66 4.69 10.71 -1.95
CA LEU A 66 5.76 10.66 -0.96
C LEU A 66 6.93 11.63 -1.23
N GLY A 67 6.99 12.24 -2.41
CA GLY A 67 8.08 13.16 -2.78
C GLY A 67 9.45 12.46 -2.88
N VAL A 68 9.47 11.17 -3.20
CA VAL A 68 10.68 10.35 -3.33
C VAL A 68 11.22 10.34 -4.76
N SER A 69 12.31 9.63 -5.04
CA SER A 69 12.79 9.42 -6.41
C SER A 69 11.91 8.42 -7.17
N LEU A 70 11.93 8.44 -8.51
CA LEU A 70 11.23 7.44 -9.33
C LEU A 70 11.72 6.01 -9.05
N THR A 71 13.00 5.84 -8.73
CA THR A 71 13.56 4.54 -8.32
C THR A 71 12.92 4.07 -7.01
N ALA A 72 12.91 4.94 -5.98
CA ALA A 72 12.28 4.62 -4.70
C ALA A 72 10.78 4.32 -4.84
N ALA A 73 10.07 5.08 -5.69
CA ALA A 73 8.68 4.83 -6.00
C ALA A 73 8.46 3.47 -6.68
N GLY A 74 9.34 3.08 -7.61
CA GLY A 74 9.34 1.75 -8.23
C GLY A 74 9.57 0.63 -7.22
N ASP A 75 10.49 0.82 -6.28
CA ASP A 75 10.77 -0.14 -5.22
C ASP A 75 9.57 -0.34 -4.29
N ILE A 76 8.90 0.76 -3.91
CA ILE A 76 7.69 0.74 -3.08
C ILE A 76 6.54 0.02 -3.80
N VAL A 77 6.30 0.32 -5.08
CA VAL A 77 5.25 -0.35 -5.88
C VAL A 77 5.53 -1.85 -5.98
N ARG A 78 6.77 -2.24 -6.29
CA ARG A 78 7.17 -3.66 -6.35
C ARG A 78 6.93 -4.36 -5.02
N ALA A 79 7.41 -3.76 -3.92
CA ALA A 79 7.26 -4.34 -2.59
C ALA A 79 5.79 -4.47 -2.18
N ALA A 80 4.93 -3.50 -2.55
CA ALA A 80 3.50 -3.57 -2.27
C ALA A 80 2.84 -4.76 -3.00
N VAL A 81 3.13 -4.93 -4.30
CA VAL A 81 2.62 -6.08 -5.08
C VAL A 81 3.10 -7.41 -4.48
N VAL A 82 4.39 -7.51 -4.17
CA VAL A 82 4.97 -8.78 -3.66
C VAL A 82 4.47 -9.14 -2.26
N HIS A 83 4.38 -8.16 -1.35
CA HIS A 83 4.17 -8.43 0.08
C HIS A 83 2.79 -8.08 0.58
N LEU A 84 2.07 -7.13 -0.02
CA LEU A 84 0.74 -6.72 0.46
C LEU A 84 -0.43 -7.43 -0.26
N GLY A 85 -0.11 -8.28 -1.25
CA GLY A 85 -1.11 -9.06 -1.97
C GLY A 85 -2.01 -8.19 -2.85
N CYS A 86 -1.39 -7.23 -3.53
CA CYS A 86 -1.87 -6.79 -4.83
C CYS A 86 -1.40 -7.84 -5.87
#